data_AF-A0A6I5P4S9-F1
#
_entry.id   AF-A0A6I5P4S9-F1
#
_cell.length_a   1.000
_cell.length_b   1.000
_cell.length_c   1.000
_cell.angle_alpha   90.00
_cell.angle_beta   90.00
_cell.angle_gamma   90.00
#
_symmetry.space_group_name_H-M   'P 1'
#
loop_
_entity.id
_entity.type
_entity.pdbx_description
1 polymer ?
#
loop_
_entity_poly.entity_id
_entity_poly.type
_entity_poly.pdbx_seq_one_letter_code
_entity_poly.pdbx_strand_id
1 'polypeptide(L)'
;MRAQAAHEAIRPTEVSRTPQQLPVSADAAQLYALIWNQAVASQCCAARLRKTHVVTQSGEAFWEARGQVVEFAGYTRCWNNLSADSQLPALQLQRLLRLQQAKADPKQTQPPPRYSEPKLVQLMERQGIGRPSTYAPTIKTLRDRTYVELVKGKLQPTALGLSLDAALEQLLPDLIQPAFTAQMEAALDAIAAGKQDWQTYLTSWYREYFAPALDQTKAQLGTGALKEILSSIPATAPSQVSGAAVLAAAKGKAQKSKEVAYFQSRDGFWSPKFGNLQVPAALEIITR
;
A
#
# COMPACT_ATOMS: atom_id res chain seq x y z
N MET A 1 20.03 0.13 -9.95
CA MET A 1 20.24 1.48 -9.37
C MET A 1 21.21 2.22 -10.27
N ARG A 2 20.78 3.31 -10.91
CA ARG A 2 21.67 4.16 -11.73
C ARG A 2 22.43 5.11 -10.81
N ALA A 3 23.76 5.10 -10.90
CA ALA A 3 24.66 5.80 -9.97
C ALA A 3 25.07 7.22 -10.43
N GLN A 4 24.75 7.64 -11.67
CA GLN A 4 25.30 8.88 -12.23
C GLN A 4 24.64 10.20 -11.75
N ALA A 5 23.37 10.19 -11.33
CA ALA A 5 22.66 11.42 -10.90
C ALA A 5 22.35 11.45 -9.39
N ALA A 6 22.45 10.32 -8.71
CA ALA A 6 22.21 10.16 -7.29
C ALA A 6 23.43 9.48 -6.67
N HIS A 7 24.37 10.29 -6.22
CA HIS A 7 25.65 9.83 -5.67
C HIS A 7 25.51 9.32 -4.24
N GLU A 8 24.52 9.84 -3.50
CA GLU A 8 24.31 9.53 -2.09
C GLU A 8 22.83 9.51 -1.71
N ALA A 9 22.51 8.77 -0.65
CA ALA A 9 21.20 8.84 0.00
C ALA A 9 21.00 10.22 0.65
N ILE A 10 19.74 10.62 0.84
CA ILE A 10 19.40 11.82 1.60
C ILE A 10 19.78 11.58 3.07
N ARG A 11 20.76 12.33 3.57
CA ARG A 11 21.33 12.20 4.92
C ARG A 11 21.79 13.56 5.44
N PRO A 12 22.01 13.72 6.74
CA PRO A 12 22.69 14.89 7.27
C PRO A 12 24.07 15.04 6.63
N THR A 13 24.41 16.27 6.21
CA THR A 13 25.77 16.61 5.78
C THR A 13 26.76 16.48 6.93
N GLU A 14 26.31 16.89 8.12
CA GLU A 14 27.05 16.79 9.37
C GLU A 14 26.15 16.12 10.44
N VAL A 15 26.54 14.94 10.90
CA VAL A 15 25.75 14.14 11.87
C VAL A 15 25.79 14.72 13.28
N SER A 16 26.85 15.45 13.63
CA SER A 16 27.00 16.15 14.92
C SER A 16 25.96 17.26 15.15
N ARG A 17 25.35 17.79 14.08
CA ARG A 17 24.26 18.77 14.20
C ARG A 17 22.96 18.04 14.49
N THR A 18 22.44 18.19 15.69
CA THR A 18 21.16 17.55 16.06
C THR A 18 19.98 18.40 15.60
N PRO A 19 18.78 17.81 15.44
CA PRO A 19 17.60 18.55 14.97
C PRO A 19 17.24 19.77 15.82
N GLN A 20 17.55 19.76 17.12
CA GLN A 20 17.27 20.85 18.06
C GLN A 20 18.20 22.05 17.88
N GLN A 21 19.34 21.87 17.20
CA GLN A 21 20.37 22.90 17.03
C GLN A 21 20.17 23.73 15.75
N LEU A 22 19.21 23.36 14.90
CA LEU A 22 19.00 24.02 13.61
C LEU A 22 18.06 25.23 13.74
N PRO A 23 18.49 26.43 13.31
CA PRO A 23 17.65 27.62 13.28
C PRO A 23 16.74 27.60 12.04
N VAL A 24 15.81 26.64 11.97
CA VAL A 24 14.87 26.46 10.86
C VAL A 24 13.42 26.42 11.36
N SER A 25 12.46 26.47 10.43
CA SER A 25 11.04 26.33 10.78
C SER A 25 10.76 24.96 11.42
N ALA A 26 9.67 24.88 12.20
CA ALA A 26 9.28 23.63 12.87
C ALA A 26 9.12 22.46 11.88
N ASP A 27 8.50 22.70 10.73
CA ASP A 27 8.32 21.67 9.68
C ASP A 27 9.65 21.18 9.10
N ALA A 28 10.58 22.11 8.84
CA ALA A 28 11.91 21.78 8.35
C ALA A 28 12.72 21.00 9.41
N ALA A 29 12.61 21.39 10.68
CA ALA A 29 13.24 20.67 11.80
C ALA A 29 12.67 19.25 11.96
N GLN A 30 11.36 19.07 11.79
CA GLN A 30 10.72 17.75 11.82
C GLN A 30 11.19 16.87 10.67
N LEU A 31 11.23 17.39 9.45
CA LEU A 31 11.74 16.66 8.29
C LEU A 31 13.22 16.29 8.49
N TYR A 32 14.03 17.22 8.97
CA TYR A 32 15.43 16.96 9.30
C TYR A 32 15.57 15.89 10.38
N ALA A 33 14.74 15.92 11.44
CA ALA A 33 14.74 14.89 12.47
C ALA A 33 14.45 13.49 11.90
N LEU A 34 13.51 13.38 10.95
CA LEU A 34 13.24 12.11 10.27
C LEU A 34 14.46 11.63 9.47
N ILE A 35 15.07 12.51 8.67
CA ILE A 35 16.27 12.21 7.87
C ILE A 35 17.44 11.80 8.79
N TRP A 36 17.66 12.56 9.87
CA TRP A 36 18.74 12.32 10.82
C TRP A 36 18.56 10.98 11.55
N ASN A 37 17.36 10.72 12.09
CA ASN A 37 17.07 9.46 12.80
C ASN A 37 17.21 8.26 11.87
N GLN A 38 16.75 8.35 10.63
CA GLN A 38 16.88 7.27 9.65
C GLN A 38 18.35 7.04 9.25
N ALA A 39 19.14 8.10 9.05
CA ALA A 39 20.56 8.00 8.73
C ALA A 39 21.35 7.35 9.88
N VAL A 40 21.14 7.77 11.12
CA VAL A 40 21.81 7.20 12.31
C VAL A 40 21.36 5.75 12.54
N ALA A 41 20.07 5.45 12.40
CA ALA A 41 19.53 4.10 12.51
C ALA A 41 20.17 3.13 11.51
N SER A 42 20.48 3.59 10.29
CA SER A 42 21.11 2.77 9.25
C SER A 42 22.52 2.28 9.61
N GLN A 43 23.20 2.97 10.53
CA GLN A 43 24.55 2.63 11.01
C GLN A 43 24.52 1.88 12.35
N CYS A 44 23.34 1.72 12.95
CA CYS A 44 23.17 1.02 14.21
C CYS A 44 23.07 -0.49 14.01
N CYS A 45 23.34 -1.24 15.08
CA CYS A 45 23.09 -2.68 15.12
C CYS A 45 21.59 -2.99 14.99
N ALA A 46 21.28 -4.14 14.39
CA ALA A 46 19.92 -4.61 14.23
C ALA A 46 19.23 -4.82 15.59
N ALA A 47 17.93 -4.54 15.66
CA ALA A 47 17.10 -4.93 16.79
C ALA A 47 16.97 -6.46 16.83
N ARG A 48 17.04 -7.05 18.03
CA ARG A 48 16.75 -8.48 18.23
C ARG A 48 15.38 -8.63 18.83
N LEU A 49 14.56 -9.46 18.18
CA LEU A 49 13.19 -9.72 18.55
C LEU A 49 12.99 -11.19 18.86
N ARG A 50 12.31 -11.47 19.97
CA ARG A 50 11.77 -12.79 20.25
C ARG A 50 10.33 -12.83 19.80
N LYS A 51 10.05 -13.61 18.76
CA LYS A 51 8.69 -13.87 18.28
C LYS A 51 8.22 -15.19 18.85
N THR A 52 7.06 -15.18 19.50
CA THR A 52 6.45 -16.38 20.07
C THR A 52 5.21 -16.71 19.27
N HIS A 53 5.14 -17.93 18.74
CA HIS A 53 3.94 -18.47 18.11
C HIS A 53 3.49 -19.68 18.90
N VAL A 54 2.27 -19.62 19.44
CA VAL A 54 1.65 -20.71 20.19
C VAL A 54 0.44 -21.19 19.38
N VAL A 55 0.33 -22.50 19.23
CA VAL A 55 -0.85 -23.13 18.61
C VAL A 55 -1.43 -24.07 19.64
N THR A 56 -2.72 -23.98 19.89
CA THR A 56 -3.44 -24.83 20.84
C THR A 56 -4.59 -25.52 20.12
N GLN A 57 -4.86 -26.77 20.49
CA GLN A 57 -5.93 -27.56 19.89
C GLN A 57 -7.01 -27.85 20.94
N SER A 58 -8.28 -27.74 20.53
CA SER A 58 -9.44 -28.13 21.32
C SER A 58 -10.41 -28.88 20.41
N GLY A 59 -10.42 -30.21 20.51
CA GLY A 59 -11.09 -31.06 19.53
C GLY A 59 -10.46 -30.88 18.14
N GLU A 60 -11.27 -30.55 17.14
CA GLU A 60 -10.81 -30.26 15.77
C GLU A 60 -10.39 -28.80 15.56
N ALA A 61 -10.68 -27.91 16.51
CA ALA A 61 -10.39 -26.50 16.38
C ALA A 61 -8.94 -26.18 16.79
N PHE A 62 -8.26 -25.41 15.95
CA PHE A 62 -6.94 -24.84 16.23
C PHE A 62 -7.04 -23.35 16.54
N TRP A 63 -6.35 -22.93 17.58
CA TRP A 63 -6.26 -21.54 18.00
C TRP A 63 -4.80 -21.09 17.91
N GLU A 64 -4.58 -19.92 17.31
CA GLU A 64 -3.23 -19.39 17.12
C GLU A 64 -2.96 -18.15 17.95
N ALA A 65 -1.73 -18.06 18.43
CA ALA A 65 -1.32 -17.05 19.35
C ALA A 65 0.04 -16.47 18.95
N ARG A 66 0.12 -15.14 18.71
CA ARG A 66 1.37 -14.49 18.28
C ARG A 66 1.76 -13.37 19.23
N GLY A 67 2.97 -13.45 19.75
CA GLY A 67 3.62 -12.39 20.50
C GLY A 67 4.96 -12.02 19.92
N GLN A 68 5.44 -10.84 20.30
CA GLN A 68 6.74 -10.31 19.93
C GLN A 68 7.25 -9.47 21.08
N VAL A 69 8.51 -9.66 21.46
CA VAL A 69 9.18 -8.86 22.48
C VAL A 69 10.53 -8.40 21.95
N VAL A 70 10.88 -7.14 22.19
CA VAL A 70 12.21 -6.60 21.88
C VAL A 70 13.20 -7.07 22.96
N GLU A 71 14.12 -7.97 22.59
CA GLU A 71 15.21 -8.39 23.49
C GLU A 71 16.36 -7.38 23.49
N PHE A 72 16.60 -6.76 22.34
CA PHE A 72 17.63 -5.75 22.16
C PHE A 72 17.14 -4.69 21.18
N ALA A 73 17.10 -3.43 21.62
CA ALA A 73 16.53 -2.35 20.83
C ALA A 73 17.33 -2.03 19.55
N GLY A 74 18.66 -2.07 19.60
CA GLY A 74 19.50 -1.69 18.46
C GLY A 74 19.08 -0.33 17.88
N TYR A 75 18.91 -0.26 16.56
CA TYR A 75 18.49 0.95 15.83
C TYR A 75 17.15 1.54 16.32
N THR A 76 16.27 0.76 16.97
CA THR A 76 14.93 1.23 17.33
C THR A 76 14.95 2.31 18.42
N ARG A 77 16.08 2.50 19.11
CA ARG A 77 16.29 3.62 20.03
C ARG A 77 16.21 4.98 19.35
N CYS A 78 16.67 5.08 18.10
CA CYS A 78 16.65 6.33 17.32
C CYS A 78 15.55 6.33 16.25
N TRP A 79 15.13 5.17 15.77
CA TRP A 79 14.04 5.04 14.81
C TRP A 79 13.15 3.83 15.13
N ASN A 80 12.16 4.01 15.99
CA ASN A 80 11.24 2.92 16.33
C ASN A 80 10.12 2.78 15.29
N ASN A 81 10.27 1.79 14.42
CA ASN A 81 9.28 1.39 13.43
C ASN A 81 8.64 0.02 13.74
N LEU A 82 8.82 -0.49 14.96
CA LEU A 82 8.28 -1.78 15.38
C LEU A 82 6.93 -1.62 16.07
N SER A 83 6.08 -2.65 15.96
CA SER A 83 4.87 -2.75 16.77
C SER A 83 5.22 -2.87 18.25
N ALA A 84 4.33 -2.37 19.12
CA ALA A 84 4.46 -2.54 20.56
C ALA A 84 4.61 -4.01 20.96
N ASP A 85 5.33 -4.24 22.06
CA ASP A 85 5.56 -5.58 22.59
C ASP A 85 4.25 -6.25 22.97
N SER A 86 4.15 -7.52 22.60
CA SER A 86 3.08 -8.43 23.00
C SER A 86 3.73 -9.68 23.56
N GLN A 87 3.91 -9.71 24.87
CA GLN A 87 4.52 -10.84 25.56
C GLN A 87 3.48 -11.95 25.78
N LEU A 88 3.82 -13.16 25.35
CA LEU A 88 3.07 -14.36 25.70
C LEU A 88 3.62 -14.97 26.99
N PRO A 89 2.80 -15.64 27.80
CA PRO A 89 3.29 -16.42 28.93
C PRO A 89 4.20 -17.55 28.45
N ALA A 90 5.13 -17.96 29.30
CA ALA A 90 5.96 -19.13 29.03
C ALA A 90 5.11 -20.39 29.11
N LEU A 91 4.99 -21.10 27.99
CA LEU A 91 4.23 -22.34 27.89
C LEU A 91 5.16 -23.50 27.58
N GLN A 92 4.87 -24.64 28.18
CA GLN A 92 5.50 -25.91 27.84
C GLN A 92 4.65 -26.61 26.78
N LEU A 93 5.30 -27.36 25.89
CA LEU A 93 4.61 -28.21 24.94
C LEU A 93 3.67 -29.17 25.67
N GLN A 94 2.48 -29.40 25.09
CA GLN A 94 1.44 -30.29 25.62
C GLN A 94 0.84 -29.87 26.98
N ARG A 95 1.14 -28.67 27.49
CA ARG A 95 0.48 -28.15 28.69
C ARG A 95 -1.00 -27.94 28.43
N LEU A 96 -1.85 -28.53 29.27
CA LEU A 96 -3.29 -28.29 29.26
C LEU A 96 -3.60 -26.85 29.65
N LEU A 97 -4.44 -26.20 28.85
CA LEU A 97 -4.93 -24.84 29.08
C LEU A 97 -6.43 -24.88 29.34
N ARG A 98 -6.89 -24.03 30.25
CA ARG A 98 -8.33 -23.87 30.53
C ARG A 98 -8.88 -22.70 29.71
N LEU A 99 -9.86 -22.99 28.87
CA LEU A 99 -10.65 -21.96 28.20
C LEU A 99 -11.42 -21.15 29.24
N GLN A 100 -11.29 -19.83 29.21
CA GLN A 100 -12.09 -18.95 30.07
C GLN A 100 -13.31 -18.41 29.33
N GLN A 101 -13.10 -17.96 28.09
CA GLN A 101 -14.15 -17.36 27.28
C GLN A 101 -13.84 -17.56 25.80
N ALA A 102 -14.86 -17.88 25.01
CA ALA A 102 -14.79 -17.84 23.56
C ALA A 102 -15.82 -16.83 23.04
N LYS A 103 -15.42 -16.00 22.07
CA LYS A 103 -16.32 -15.10 21.35
C LYS A 103 -16.13 -15.27 19.85
N ALA A 104 -17.24 -15.27 19.12
CA ALA A 104 -17.22 -15.18 17.67
C ALA A 104 -17.35 -13.70 17.26
N ASP A 105 -16.31 -13.16 16.65
CA ASP A 105 -16.34 -11.83 16.06
C ASP A 105 -16.65 -11.96 14.55
N PRO A 106 -17.87 -11.61 14.11
CA PRO A 106 -18.17 -11.59 12.68
C PRO A 106 -17.30 -10.54 12.00
N LYS A 107 -16.55 -10.93 10.96
CA LYS A 107 -15.76 -10.00 10.16
C LYS A 107 -16.31 -9.93 8.76
N GLN A 108 -16.38 -8.70 8.25
CA GLN A 108 -16.70 -8.45 6.85
C GLN A 108 -15.43 -8.07 6.10
N THR A 109 -15.30 -8.57 4.88
CA THR A 109 -14.23 -8.13 3.98
C THR A 109 -14.44 -6.67 3.63
N GLN A 110 -13.41 -5.86 3.81
CA GLN A 110 -13.42 -4.47 3.36
C GLN A 110 -12.87 -4.41 1.93
N PRO A 111 -13.33 -3.44 1.11
CA PRO A 111 -12.71 -3.20 -0.19
C PRO A 111 -11.24 -2.79 -0.02
N PRO A 112 -10.41 -2.94 -1.07
CA PRO A 112 -9.04 -2.45 -1.05
C PRO A 112 -8.97 -0.97 -0.65
N PRO A 113 -8.04 -0.59 0.24
CA PRO A 113 -7.92 0.80 0.66
C PRO A 113 -7.45 1.66 -0.50
N ARG A 114 -7.97 2.89 -0.58
CA ARG A 114 -7.45 3.90 -1.51
C ARG A 114 -5.98 4.22 -1.23
N TYR A 115 -5.28 4.71 -2.24
CA TYR A 115 -3.88 5.13 -2.12
C TYR A 115 -3.78 6.43 -1.31
N SER A 116 -2.79 6.51 -0.42
CA SER A 116 -2.25 7.80 0.02
C SER A 116 -1.16 8.24 -0.95
N GLU A 117 -0.75 9.51 -0.91
CA GLU A 117 0.34 10.02 -1.76
C GLU A 117 1.62 9.16 -1.64
N PRO A 118 2.12 8.79 -0.44
CA PRO A 118 3.29 7.92 -0.34
C PRO A 118 3.07 6.53 -0.94
N LYS A 119 1.85 6.00 -0.86
CA LYS A 119 1.56 4.66 -1.41
C LYS A 119 1.48 4.70 -2.93
N LEU A 120 0.99 5.79 -3.49
CA LEU A 120 1.01 6.02 -4.93
C LEU A 120 2.44 6.19 -5.45
N VAL A 121 3.28 6.97 -4.76
CA VAL A 121 4.72 7.09 -5.11
C VAL A 121 5.41 5.72 -5.11
N GLN A 122 5.20 4.91 -4.07
CA GLN A 122 5.74 3.55 -4.01
C GLN A 122 5.26 2.66 -5.17
N LEU A 123 4.01 2.82 -5.60
CA LEU A 123 3.45 2.08 -6.72
C LEU A 123 4.08 2.53 -8.05
N MET A 124 4.18 3.84 -8.27
CA MET A 124 4.82 4.43 -9.45
C MET A 124 6.27 3.97 -9.57
N GLU A 125 7.04 4.07 -8.48
CA GLU A 125 8.43 3.58 -8.41
C GLU A 125 8.53 2.09 -8.76
N ARG A 126 7.69 1.24 -8.15
CA ARG A 126 7.67 -0.21 -8.43
C ARG A 126 7.31 -0.52 -9.89
N GLN A 127 6.45 0.30 -10.50
CA GLN A 127 6.06 0.15 -11.90
C GLN A 127 7.05 0.80 -12.88
N GLY A 128 8.11 1.46 -12.40
CA GLY A 128 9.08 2.16 -13.25
C GLY A 128 8.56 3.47 -13.86
N ILE A 129 7.44 3.98 -13.35
CA ILE A 129 6.80 5.22 -13.80
C ILE A 129 7.30 6.37 -12.95
N GLY A 130 7.75 7.46 -13.58
CA GLY A 130 8.26 8.62 -12.88
C GLY A 130 9.64 8.42 -12.25
N ARG A 131 10.20 9.51 -11.73
CA ARG A 131 11.55 9.62 -11.16
C ARG A 131 11.46 10.43 -9.86
N PRO A 132 12.51 10.43 -9.01
CA PRO A 132 12.53 11.24 -7.79
C PRO A 132 12.17 12.71 -8.03
N SER A 133 12.51 13.26 -9.20
CA SER A 133 12.17 14.62 -9.62
C SER A 133 10.70 14.81 -10.06
N THR A 134 9.96 13.75 -10.37
CA THR A 134 8.62 13.84 -10.97
C THR A 134 7.50 13.32 -10.07
N TYR A 135 7.77 12.52 -9.05
CA TYR A 135 6.72 11.97 -8.16
C TYR A 135 5.81 13.04 -7.54
N ALA A 136 6.38 14.00 -6.82
CA ALA A 136 5.60 15.06 -6.17
C ALA A 136 4.93 16.00 -7.20
N PRO A 137 5.62 16.48 -8.26
CA PRO A 137 4.97 17.26 -9.32
C PRO A 137 3.80 16.55 -10.02
N THR A 138 3.89 15.25 -10.28
CA THR A 138 2.81 14.48 -10.90
C THR A 138 1.57 14.46 -10.01
N ILE A 139 1.73 14.11 -8.72
CA ILE A 139 0.62 14.09 -7.77
C ILE A 139 0.01 15.48 -7.60
N LYS A 140 0.85 16.52 -7.52
CA LYS A 140 0.41 17.92 -7.46
C LYS A 140 -0.42 18.28 -8.69
N THR A 141 0.04 17.92 -9.89
CA THR A 141 -0.67 18.22 -11.15
C THR A 141 -2.02 17.53 -11.22
N LEU A 142 -2.11 16.27 -10.78
CA LEU A 142 -3.39 15.54 -10.71
C LEU A 142 -4.39 16.24 -9.79
N ARG A 143 -3.92 16.82 -8.68
CA ARG A 143 -4.75 17.59 -7.74
C ARG A 143 -5.12 18.97 -8.26
N ASP A 144 -4.16 19.73 -8.78
CA ASP A 144 -4.38 21.08 -9.31
C ASP A 144 -5.36 21.10 -10.48
N ARG A 145 -5.37 20.03 -11.30
CA ARG A 145 -6.31 19.85 -12.41
C ARG A 145 -7.63 19.18 -11.99
N THR A 146 -7.83 18.94 -10.70
CA THR A 146 -9.07 18.37 -10.15
C THR A 146 -9.39 16.97 -10.69
N TYR A 147 -8.38 16.19 -11.08
CA TYR A 147 -8.59 14.77 -11.44
C TYR A 147 -8.68 13.89 -10.19
N VAL A 148 -7.97 14.28 -9.13
CA VAL A 148 -8.03 13.63 -7.83
C VAL A 148 -8.14 14.66 -6.71
N GLU A 149 -8.78 14.26 -5.61
CA GLU A 149 -8.90 15.04 -4.39
C GLU A 149 -8.35 14.25 -3.19
N LEU A 150 -7.98 14.98 -2.12
CA LEU A 150 -7.46 14.38 -0.90
C LEU A 150 -8.56 14.33 0.17
N VAL A 151 -9.12 13.14 0.40
CA VAL A 151 -10.16 12.91 1.42
C VAL A 151 -9.57 12.07 2.55
N LYS A 152 -9.47 12.63 3.76
CA LYS A 152 -8.90 11.95 4.94
C LYS A 152 -7.51 11.34 4.67
N GLY A 153 -6.66 12.07 3.94
CA GLY A 153 -5.30 11.62 3.59
C GLY A 153 -5.23 10.53 2.51
N LYS A 154 -6.34 10.30 1.78
CA LYS A 154 -6.43 9.33 0.68
C LYS A 154 -6.80 10.04 -0.62
N LEU A 155 -6.17 9.63 -1.71
CA LEU A 155 -6.44 10.11 -3.06
C LEU A 155 -7.74 9.46 -3.56
N GLN A 156 -8.69 10.28 -3.94
CA GLN A 156 -9.97 9.88 -4.51
C GLN A 156 -10.12 10.50 -5.90
N PRO A 157 -10.44 9.71 -6.94
CA PRO A 157 -10.70 10.26 -8.25
C PRO A 157 -12.00 11.07 -8.23
N THR A 158 -12.00 12.21 -8.91
CA THR A 158 -13.21 13.02 -9.10
C THR A 158 -14.01 12.48 -10.28
N ALA A 159 -15.24 12.98 -10.47
CA ALA A 159 -16.03 12.66 -11.67
C ALA A 159 -15.26 13.04 -12.95
N LEU A 160 -14.60 14.20 -12.97
CA LEU A 160 -13.76 14.64 -14.09
C LEU A 160 -12.60 13.68 -14.35
N GLY A 161 -11.91 13.22 -13.29
CA GLY A 161 -10.81 12.26 -13.39
C GLY A 161 -11.26 10.93 -13.98
N LEU A 162 -12.38 10.37 -13.50
CA LEU A 162 -12.94 9.13 -14.02
C LEU A 162 -13.39 9.28 -15.47
N SER A 163 -14.02 10.41 -15.82
CA SER A 163 -14.44 10.67 -17.19
C SER A 163 -13.26 10.77 -18.15
N LEU A 164 -12.18 11.43 -17.73
CA LEU A 164 -10.98 11.53 -18.55
C LEU A 164 -10.30 10.16 -18.70
N ASP A 165 -10.17 9.39 -17.62
CA ASP A 165 -9.57 8.06 -17.63
C ASP A 165 -10.30 7.11 -18.60
N ALA A 166 -11.63 7.05 -18.51
CA ALA A 166 -12.45 6.25 -19.42
C ALA A 166 -12.35 6.72 -20.89
N ALA A 167 -12.26 8.02 -21.13
CA ALA A 167 -12.06 8.54 -22.48
C ALA A 167 -10.67 8.17 -23.03
N LEU A 168 -9.62 8.28 -22.22
CA LEU A 168 -8.26 7.91 -22.63
C LEU A 168 -8.12 6.40 -22.87
N GLU A 169 -8.80 5.57 -22.09
CA GLU A 169 -8.81 4.11 -22.30
C GLU A 169 -9.39 3.71 -23.65
N GLN A 170 -10.39 4.44 -24.16
CA GLN A 170 -10.97 4.17 -25.47
C GLN A 170 -10.19 4.79 -26.62
N LEU A 171 -9.69 6.02 -26.44
CA LEU A 171 -9.07 6.80 -27.51
C LEU A 171 -7.58 6.47 -27.68
N LEU A 172 -6.87 6.21 -26.58
CA LEU A 172 -5.42 6.05 -26.49
C LEU A 172 -5.04 4.95 -25.47
N PRO A 173 -5.53 3.71 -25.61
CA PRO A 173 -5.39 2.63 -24.61
C PRO A 173 -3.94 2.33 -24.25
N ASP A 174 -3.03 2.40 -25.23
CA ASP A 174 -1.62 2.10 -25.05
C ASP A 174 -0.91 3.14 -24.16
N LEU A 175 -1.24 4.43 -24.30
CA LEU A 175 -0.60 5.51 -23.54
C LEU A 175 -0.85 5.42 -22.03
N ILE A 176 -2.02 4.92 -21.64
CA ILE A 176 -2.38 4.79 -20.22
C ILE A 176 -1.86 3.50 -19.58
N GLN A 177 -1.27 2.59 -20.36
CA GLN A 177 -0.69 1.37 -19.80
C GLN A 177 0.57 1.68 -18.99
N PRO A 178 0.68 1.15 -17.75
CA PRO A 178 1.87 1.31 -16.93
C PRO A 178 3.17 0.90 -17.63
N ALA A 179 3.11 -0.21 -18.38
CA ALA A 179 4.27 -0.76 -19.09
C ALA A 179 4.77 0.18 -20.20
N PHE A 180 3.86 0.82 -20.94
CA PHE A 180 4.21 1.76 -22.00
C PHE A 180 4.95 2.98 -21.42
N THR A 181 4.40 3.55 -20.35
CA THR A 181 5.02 4.69 -19.67
C THR A 181 6.39 4.31 -19.10
N ALA A 182 6.52 3.14 -18.49
CA ALA A 182 7.79 2.64 -17.97
C ALA A 182 8.86 2.43 -19.06
N GLN A 183 8.46 1.97 -20.25
CA GLN A 183 9.36 1.83 -21.40
C GLN A 183 9.85 3.19 -21.92
N MET A 184 8.96 4.17 -22.03
CA MET A 184 9.33 5.54 -22.41
C MET A 184 10.34 6.14 -21.43
N GLU A 185 10.08 5.98 -20.14
CA GLU A 185 10.97 6.37 -19.05
C GLU A 185 12.35 5.69 -19.15
N ALA A 186 12.39 4.39 -19.47
CA ALA A 186 13.64 3.66 -19.67
C ALA A 186 14.42 4.14 -20.91
N ALA A 187 13.73 4.51 -21.99
CA ALA A 187 14.33 5.05 -23.21
C ALA A 187 14.95 6.44 -22.95
N LEU A 188 14.24 7.31 -22.22
CA LEU A 188 14.78 8.62 -21.80
C LEU A 188 16.06 8.47 -20.97
N ASP A 189 16.10 7.48 -20.09
CA ASP A 189 17.32 7.23 -19.35
C ASP A 189 18.45 6.59 -20.20
N ALA A 190 18.12 5.83 -21.26
CA ALA A 190 19.12 5.31 -22.19
C ALA A 190 19.76 6.45 -22.99
N ILE A 191 18.95 7.43 -23.39
CA ILE A 191 19.40 8.70 -23.99
C ILE A 191 20.31 9.45 -23.03
N ALA A 192 19.90 9.65 -21.78
CA ALA A 192 20.72 10.34 -20.78
C ALA A 192 22.07 9.64 -20.52
N ALA A 193 22.14 8.32 -20.70
CA ALA A 193 23.36 7.53 -20.60
C ALA A 193 24.19 7.48 -21.90
N GLY A 194 23.77 8.19 -22.95
CA GLY A 194 24.44 8.18 -24.27
C GLY A 194 24.30 6.86 -25.04
N LYS A 195 23.38 5.96 -24.63
CA LYS A 195 23.17 4.65 -25.27
C LYS A 195 22.19 4.70 -26.45
N GLN A 196 21.49 5.82 -26.62
CA GLN A 196 20.48 6.01 -27.64
C GLN A 196 20.47 7.48 -28.07
N ASP A 197 20.34 7.73 -29.37
CA ASP A 197 20.22 9.09 -29.90
C ASP A 197 18.81 9.65 -29.66
N TRP A 198 18.73 10.87 -29.12
CA TRP A 198 17.47 11.48 -28.72
C TRP A 198 16.64 11.94 -29.93
N GLN A 199 17.29 12.40 -31.00
CA GLN A 199 16.61 12.90 -32.20
C GLN A 199 15.93 11.75 -32.94
N THR A 200 16.65 10.65 -33.10
CA THR A 200 16.15 9.41 -33.70
C THR A 200 14.97 8.88 -32.88
N TYR A 201 15.12 8.77 -31.55
CA TYR A 201 14.03 8.32 -30.68
C TYR A 201 12.78 9.18 -30.82
N LEU A 202 12.89 10.50 -30.68
CA LEU A 202 11.73 11.40 -30.77
C LEU A 202 11.07 11.36 -32.15
N THR A 203 11.88 11.33 -33.21
CA THR A 203 11.37 11.31 -34.59
C THR A 203 10.63 10.00 -34.89
N SER A 204 11.21 8.85 -34.52
CA SER A 204 10.55 7.55 -34.67
C SER A 204 9.30 7.46 -33.81
N TRP A 205 9.37 7.79 -32.52
CA TRP A 205 8.20 7.74 -31.63
C TRP A 205 7.05 8.62 -32.15
N TYR A 206 7.34 9.81 -32.63
CA TYR A 206 6.32 10.70 -33.19
C TYR A 206 5.71 10.14 -34.48
N ARG A 207 6.54 9.73 -35.45
CA ARG A 207 6.08 9.30 -36.78
C ARG A 207 5.41 7.94 -36.77
N GLU A 208 5.97 7.00 -36.03
CA GLU A 208 5.57 5.59 -36.05
C GLU A 208 4.38 5.33 -35.12
N TYR A 209 4.25 6.10 -34.03
CA TYR A 209 3.22 5.88 -33.02
C TYR A 209 2.31 7.10 -32.81
N PHE A 210 2.85 8.23 -32.33
CA PHE A 210 2.01 9.30 -31.76
C PHE A 210 1.15 10.03 -32.79
N ALA A 211 1.71 10.38 -33.95
CA ALA A 211 0.94 11.04 -35.02
C ALA A 211 -0.17 10.14 -35.59
N PRO A 212 0.09 8.87 -35.96
CA PRO A 212 -0.98 7.95 -36.35
C PRO A 212 -2.06 7.77 -35.29
N ALA A 213 -1.67 7.61 -34.01
CA ALA A 213 -2.62 7.48 -32.90
C ALA A 213 -3.51 8.72 -32.76
N LEU A 214 -2.92 9.92 -32.83
CA LEU A 214 -3.68 11.17 -32.77
C LEU A 214 -4.65 11.36 -33.93
N ASP A 215 -4.26 10.99 -35.15
CA ASP A 215 -5.14 11.13 -36.31
C ASP A 215 -6.33 10.16 -36.24
N GLN A 216 -6.10 8.94 -35.75
CA GLN A 216 -7.18 7.98 -35.44
C GLN A 216 -8.10 8.53 -34.35
N THR A 217 -7.54 9.05 -33.25
CA THR A 217 -8.32 9.67 -32.18
C THR A 217 -9.17 10.82 -32.73
N LYS A 218 -8.59 11.76 -33.50
CA LYS A 218 -9.33 12.89 -34.08
C LYS A 218 -10.49 12.44 -34.98
N ALA A 219 -10.29 11.39 -35.77
CA ALA A 219 -11.36 10.82 -36.60
C ALA A 219 -12.52 10.30 -35.74
N GLN A 220 -12.22 9.61 -34.63
CA GLN A 220 -13.22 9.14 -33.65
C GLN A 220 -13.90 10.30 -32.90
N LEU A 221 -13.20 11.42 -32.68
CA LEU A 221 -13.78 12.60 -32.06
C LEU A 221 -14.75 13.33 -32.98
N GLY A 222 -14.43 13.41 -34.28
CA GLY A 222 -15.28 14.02 -35.31
C GLY A 222 -16.62 13.32 -35.50
N THR A 223 -16.75 12.06 -35.10
CA THR A 223 -17.99 11.26 -35.21
C THR A 223 -18.92 11.37 -34.00
N GLY A 224 -18.65 12.29 -33.05
CA GLY A 224 -19.51 12.50 -31.87
C GLY A 224 -19.29 11.52 -30.72
N ALA A 225 -18.31 10.61 -30.84
CA ALA A 225 -18.01 9.58 -29.84
C ALA A 225 -17.69 10.16 -28.46
N LEU A 226 -17.03 11.33 -28.38
CA LEU A 226 -16.78 12.01 -27.09
C LEU A 226 -18.06 12.31 -26.30
N LYS A 227 -19.16 12.66 -27.00
CA LYS A 227 -20.43 12.98 -26.37
C LYS A 227 -21.12 11.71 -25.86
N GLU A 228 -21.02 10.61 -26.61
CA GLU A 228 -21.50 9.30 -26.18
C GLU A 228 -20.69 8.75 -25.00
N ILE A 229 -19.35 8.85 -25.05
CA ILE A 229 -18.45 8.43 -23.98
C ILE A 229 -18.72 9.21 -22.70
N LEU A 230 -18.75 10.54 -22.76
CA LEU A 230 -19.08 11.41 -21.62
C LEU A 230 -20.49 11.15 -21.08
N SER A 231 -21.44 10.78 -21.93
CA SER A 231 -22.80 10.40 -21.51
C SER A 231 -22.91 8.98 -20.93
N SER A 232 -21.97 8.08 -21.26
CA SER A 232 -21.91 6.70 -20.77
C SER A 232 -21.21 6.57 -19.42
N ILE A 233 -20.44 7.59 -19.02
CA ILE A 233 -19.79 7.65 -17.72
C ILE A 233 -20.87 7.95 -16.67
N PRO A 234 -21.13 7.04 -15.72
CA PRO A 234 -22.13 7.27 -14.69
C PRO A 234 -21.83 8.58 -13.96
N ALA A 235 -22.82 9.47 -13.84
CA ALA A 235 -22.75 10.68 -13.01
C ALA A 235 -22.69 10.39 -11.50
N THR A 236 -22.18 9.22 -11.11
CA THR A 236 -21.98 8.84 -9.73
C THR A 236 -20.59 9.28 -9.32
N ALA A 237 -20.52 10.48 -8.73
CA ALA A 237 -19.57 10.68 -7.65
C ALA A 237 -19.69 9.48 -6.69
N PRO A 238 -18.60 8.94 -6.12
CA PRO A 238 -18.71 8.00 -5.00
C PRO A 238 -19.17 8.74 -3.73
N SER A 239 -20.17 9.61 -3.83
CA SER A 239 -20.99 10.06 -2.72
C SER A 239 -22.10 9.02 -2.56
N GLN A 240 -21.93 8.17 -1.54
CA GLN A 240 -22.94 7.24 -1.06
C GLN A 240 -23.38 6.15 -2.04
N VAL A 241 -22.45 5.24 -2.37
CA VAL A 241 -22.89 3.84 -2.41
C VAL A 241 -23.16 3.44 -0.95
N SER A 242 -24.40 3.67 -0.51
CA SER A 242 -25.00 2.88 0.56
C SER A 242 -24.64 1.43 0.29
N GLY A 243 -24.13 0.72 1.30
CA GLY A 243 -23.58 -0.63 1.18
C GLY A 243 -24.51 -1.69 0.58
N ALA A 244 -25.73 -1.33 0.17
CA ALA A 244 -26.73 -2.18 -0.45
C ALA A 244 -26.46 -2.54 -1.93
N ALA A 245 -25.87 -1.66 -2.76
CA ALA A 245 -25.80 -1.91 -4.21
C ALA A 245 -24.68 -2.87 -4.64
N VAL A 246 -23.62 -3.01 -3.84
CA VAL A 246 -22.55 -4.00 -4.09
C VAL A 246 -22.93 -5.41 -3.57
N LEU A 247 -24.02 -5.53 -2.79
CA LEU A 247 -24.50 -6.80 -2.26
C LEU A 247 -25.28 -7.65 -3.29
N ALA A 248 -25.78 -7.05 -4.38
CA ALA A 248 -26.62 -7.78 -5.33
C ALA A 248 -25.86 -8.75 -6.25
N ALA A 249 -24.55 -8.54 -6.47
CA ALA A 249 -23.72 -9.41 -7.32
C ALA A 249 -22.87 -10.44 -6.52
N ALA A 250 -23.07 -10.53 -5.20
CA ALA A 250 -22.35 -11.46 -4.34
C ALA A 250 -23.29 -12.28 -3.45
N LYS A 251 -24.42 -12.77 -3.99
CA LYS A 251 -25.18 -13.85 -3.36
C LYS A 251 -24.37 -15.16 -3.46
N GLY A 252 -23.53 -15.38 -2.46
CA GLY A 252 -22.70 -16.59 -2.33
C GLY A 252 -21.44 -16.44 -1.48
N LYS A 253 -21.24 -15.32 -0.76
CA LYS A 253 -20.04 -15.17 0.07
C LYS A 253 -20.30 -15.59 1.52
N ALA A 254 -19.77 -16.76 1.87
CA ALA A 254 -19.66 -17.26 3.22
C ALA A 254 -19.16 -16.18 4.19
N GLN A 255 -19.95 -15.91 5.23
CA GLN A 255 -19.60 -15.03 6.33
C GLN A 255 -18.42 -15.67 7.09
N LYS A 256 -17.22 -15.11 6.95
CA LYS A 256 -16.04 -15.58 7.68
C LYS A 256 -16.05 -14.99 9.08
N SER A 257 -16.44 -15.77 10.09
CA SER A 257 -16.27 -15.43 11.50
C SER A 257 -14.81 -15.65 11.92
N LYS A 258 -14.26 -14.74 12.74
CA LYS A 258 -13.03 -15.05 13.49
C LYS A 258 -13.43 -15.37 14.91
N GLU A 259 -13.04 -16.54 15.40
CA GLU A 259 -13.20 -16.85 16.81
C GLU A 259 -11.97 -16.38 17.60
N VAL A 260 -12.22 -15.78 18.76
CA VAL A 260 -11.21 -15.30 19.70
C VAL A 260 -11.49 -15.96 21.04
N ALA A 261 -10.56 -16.80 21.50
CA ALA A 261 -10.69 -17.54 22.77
C ALA A 261 -9.66 -17.08 23.79
N TYR A 262 -10.08 -16.61 24.96
CA TYR A 262 -9.16 -16.22 26.02
C TYR A 262 -8.77 -17.43 26.87
N PHE A 263 -7.47 -17.61 27.08
CA PHE A 263 -6.92 -18.70 27.90
C PHE A 263 -6.17 -18.13 29.11
N GLN A 264 -6.31 -18.80 30.25
CA GLN A 264 -5.60 -18.43 31.49
C GLN A 264 -4.35 -19.28 31.68
N SER A 265 -3.22 -18.64 31.95
CA SER A 265 -2.04 -19.28 32.52
C SER A 265 -1.83 -18.79 33.97
N ARG A 266 -0.98 -19.48 34.74
CA ARG A 266 -0.61 -19.05 36.11
C ARG A 266 0.00 -17.64 36.14
N ASP A 267 0.49 -17.13 35.01
CA ASP A 267 1.24 -15.88 34.90
C ASP A 267 0.49 -14.78 34.08
N GLY A 268 -0.82 -14.92 33.86
CA GLY A 268 -1.65 -13.84 33.28
C GLY A 268 -2.58 -14.26 32.10
N PHE A 269 -3.36 -13.27 31.63
CA PHE A 269 -4.38 -13.37 30.58
C PHE A 269 -3.81 -13.00 29.21
N TRP A 270 -4.17 -13.73 28.15
CA TRP A 270 -3.76 -13.38 26.78
C TRP A 270 -4.78 -13.84 25.71
N SER A 271 -4.80 -13.17 24.54
CA SER A 271 -5.79 -13.31 23.46
C SER A 271 -5.21 -13.80 22.11
N PRO A 272 -5.56 -15.02 21.65
CA PRO A 272 -5.23 -15.58 20.34
C PRO A 272 -5.99 -14.91 19.21
N LYS A 273 -5.32 -14.76 18.07
CA LYS A 273 -5.94 -14.38 16.80
C LYS A 273 -5.76 -15.56 15.87
N PHE A 274 -6.85 -15.93 15.20
CA PHE A 274 -7.01 -16.84 14.05
C PHE A 274 -7.58 -18.24 14.37
N GLY A 275 -8.57 -18.59 13.53
CA GLY A 275 -9.29 -19.85 13.38
C GLY A 275 -10.55 -19.60 12.53
N ASN A 276 -10.75 -20.36 11.46
CA ASN A 276 -12.03 -20.50 10.75
C ASN A 276 -12.38 -21.99 10.79
N LEU A 277 -13.59 -22.37 11.18
CA LEU A 277 -14.13 -23.72 10.93
C LEU A 277 -15.64 -23.64 10.70
N GLN A 278 -16.15 -24.40 9.73
CA GLN A 278 -17.58 -24.73 9.61
C GLN A 278 -17.88 -25.82 10.62
N VAL A 279 -18.95 -25.67 11.40
CA VAL A 279 -19.39 -26.64 12.41
C VAL A 279 -20.29 -27.69 11.76
N PRO A 280 -19.94 -28.98 11.72
CA PRO A 280 -20.92 -30.03 11.53
C PRO A 280 -21.69 -30.23 12.83
N ALA A 281 -23.01 -30.34 12.71
CA ALA A 281 -23.86 -30.76 13.81
C ALA A 281 -23.58 -32.24 14.13
N ALA A 282 -23.38 -32.51 15.43
CA ALA A 282 -23.47 -33.81 16.11
C ALA A 282 -22.16 -34.60 16.36
N LEU A 283 -21.95 -34.82 17.67
CA LEU A 283 -21.64 -36.09 18.35
C LEU A 283 -20.20 -36.41 18.83
N GLU A 284 -20.24 -36.76 20.12
CA GLU A 284 -19.52 -37.80 20.87
C GLU A 284 -18.12 -37.57 21.45
N ILE A 285 -18.12 -37.66 22.79
CA ILE A 285 -16.99 -37.67 23.71
C ILE A 285 -16.31 -39.03 23.60
N ILE A 286 -15.02 -39.06 23.23
CA ILE A 286 -14.14 -40.17 23.59
C ILE A 286 -12.80 -39.59 24.04
N THR A 287 -12.50 -39.81 25.32
CA THR A 287 -11.20 -39.58 25.96
C THR A 287 -10.21 -40.67 25.57
N ARG A 288 -8.99 -40.26 25.18
CA ARG A 288 -7.72 -40.89 25.59
C ARG A 288 -6.56 -39.92 25.35
#